data_AF-A0A8S1Y135-F1
#
_entry.id   AF-A0A8S1Y135-F1
#
_cell.length_a   1.000
_cell.length_b   1.000
_cell.length_c   1.000
_cell.angle_alpha   90.00
_cell.angle_beta   90.00
_cell.angle_gamma   90.00
#
_symmetry.space_group_name_H-M   'P 1'
#
loop_
_entity.id
_entity.type
_entity.pdbx_description
1 polymer ?
#
loop_
_entity_poly.entity_id
_entity_poly.type
_entity_poly.pdbx_seq_one_letter_code
_entity_poly.pdbx_strand_id
1 'polypeptide(L)'
;MNMLENKFTKNNINHRMFNIKCSLINSILLDYQIFIIKYKMCDTKLPNFLVKLKSMLNDQVNSHIISWNEKGSKLIIHQTKLFKEIVLPQYFKQPNYSSFQKQMNNYGFKNIRISSNTTEFYNENWTSDYRKIDKIKRKKKIELEMDTNTSILSQLMILKSCQNQLMENLQDINYKQTIISQIIYDLHMKSIKYSELFQQFLDLQI
;
A
#
# COMPACT_ATOMS: atom_id res chain seq x y z
N MET A 1 28.01 -13.19 -56.54
CA MET A 1 27.58 -12.16 -55.58
C MET A 1 26.56 -12.64 -54.53
N ASN A 2 26.22 -13.94 -54.41
CA ASN A 2 25.12 -14.42 -53.53
C ASN A 2 25.55 -15.27 -52.31
N MET A 3 26.85 -15.34 -52.00
CA MET A 3 27.36 -16.21 -50.92
C MET A 3 27.56 -15.49 -49.56
N LEU A 4 27.66 -14.15 -49.56
CA LEU A 4 27.85 -13.36 -48.33
C LEU A 4 26.50 -12.90 -47.72
N GLU A 5 25.51 -12.51 -48.53
CA GLU A 5 24.17 -12.14 -48.02
C GLU A 5 23.44 -13.31 -47.34
N ASN A 6 23.66 -14.55 -47.81
CA ASN A 6 23.06 -15.75 -47.23
C ASN A 6 23.61 -16.12 -45.84
N LYS A 7 24.85 -15.72 -45.50
CA LYS A 7 25.44 -15.94 -44.18
C LYS A 7 24.97 -14.90 -43.16
N PHE A 8 24.84 -13.63 -43.57
CA PHE A 8 24.33 -12.57 -42.69
C PHE A 8 22.85 -12.76 -42.33
N THR A 9 22.02 -13.16 -43.30
CA THR A 9 20.60 -13.45 -43.08
C THR A 9 20.38 -14.74 -42.26
N LYS A 10 21.11 -15.84 -42.55
CA LYS A 10 21.07 -17.05 -41.71
C LYS A 10 21.51 -16.81 -40.27
N ASN A 11 22.57 -16.03 -40.04
CA ASN A 11 23.02 -15.72 -38.68
C ASN A 11 21.98 -14.89 -37.91
N ASN A 12 21.32 -13.94 -38.57
CA ASN A 12 20.29 -13.10 -37.94
C ASN A 12 18.98 -13.87 -37.68
N ILE A 13 18.60 -14.79 -38.59
CA ILE A 13 17.47 -15.72 -38.41
C ILE A 13 17.78 -16.73 -37.30
N ASN A 14 19.00 -17.26 -37.23
CA ASN A 14 19.43 -18.17 -36.18
C ASN A 14 19.45 -17.49 -34.81
N HIS A 15 19.90 -16.23 -34.73
CA HIS A 15 19.88 -15.45 -33.50
C HIS A 15 18.46 -15.07 -33.07
N ARG A 16 17.58 -14.72 -34.02
CA ARG A 16 16.14 -14.53 -33.75
C ARG A 16 15.47 -15.83 -33.30
N MET A 17 15.73 -16.95 -33.97
CA MET A 17 15.20 -18.26 -33.57
C MET A 17 15.74 -18.70 -32.21
N PHE A 18 17.00 -18.42 -31.89
CA PHE A 18 17.58 -18.70 -30.58
C PHE A 18 16.92 -17.85 -29.50
N ASN A 19 16.75 -16.54 -29.73
CA ASN A 19 16.05 -15.64 -28.80
C ASN A 19 14.58 -16.03 -28.60
N ILE A 20 13.87 -16.43 -29.65
CA ILE A 20 12.48 -16.91 -29.57
C ILE A 20 12.42 -18.24 -28.82
N LYS A 21 13.33 -19.19 -29.10
CA LYS A 21 13.42 -20.46 -28.35
C LYS A 21 13.76 -20.22 -26.88
N CYS A 22 14.71 -19.35 -26.56
CA CYS A 22 15.03 -18.98 -25.18
C CYS A 22 13.86 -18.29 -24.48
N SER A 23 13.11 -17.43 -25.17
CA SER A 23 11.89 -16.80 -24.65
C SER A 23 10.78 -17.83 -24.39
N LEU A 24 10.54 -18.77 -25.31
CA LEU A 24 9.58 -19.86 -25.13
C LEU A 24 10.01 -20.79 -23.99
N ILE A 25 11.30 -21.16 -23.93
CA ILE A 25 11.87 -22.00 -22.88
C ILE A 25 11.76 -21.31 -21.52
N ASN A 26 12.03 -20.01 -21.43
CA ASN A 26 11.85 -19.23 -20.20
C ASN A 26 10.37 -19.13 -19.81
N SER A 27 9.45 -18.97 -20.77
CA SER A 27 8.00 -18.99 -20.51
C SER A 27 7.56 -20.36 -20.00
N ILE A 28 7.97 -21.45 -20.65
CA ILE A 28 7.65 -22.82 -20.26
C ILE A 28 8.29 -23.19 -18.92
N LEU A 29 9.51 -22.71 -18.63
CA LEU A 29 10.16 -22.86 -17.32
C LEU A 29 9.43 -22.07 -16.24
N LEU A 30 8.94 -20.87 -16.55
CA LEU A 30 8.15 -20.07 -15.62
C LEU A 30 6.78 -20.73 -15.39
N ASP A 31 6.12 -21.24 -16.43
CA ASP A 31 4.86 -21.98 -16.35
C ASP A 31 5.03 -23.29 -15.59
N TYR A 32 6.15 -24.00 -15.78
CA TYR A 32 6.49 -25.22 -15.05
C TYR A 32 6.87 -24.91 -13.60
N GLN A 33 7.59 -23.82 -13.34
CA GLN A 33 7.84 -23.36 -11.97
C GLN A 33 6.52 -22.96 -11.29
N ILE A 34 5.64 -22.22 -11.97
CA ILE A 34 4.30 -21.86 -11.49
C ILE A 34 3.47 -23.12 -11.25
N PHE A 35 3.53 -24.11 -12.14
CA PHE A 35 2.85 -25.39 -12.01
C PHE A 35 3.38 -26.21 -10.82
N ILE A 36 4.70 -26.35 -10.68
CA ILE A 36 5.35 -27.02 -9.55
C ILE A 36 5.06 -26.29 -8.24
N ILE A 37 5.07 -24.95 -8.23
CA ILE A 37 4.67 -24.13 -7.08
C ILE A 37 3.21 -24.41 -6.75
N LYS A 38 2.30 -24.35 -7.73
CA LYS A 38 0.87 -24.62 -7.55
C LYS A 38 0.57 -26.05 -7.09
N TYR A 39 1.35 -27.02 -7.58
CA TYR A 39 1.22 -28.44 -7.25
C TYR A 39 1.79 -28.76 -5.86
N LYS A 40 3.01 -28.32 -5.52
CA LYS A 40 3.58 -28.45 -4.14
C LYS A 40 2.77 -27.66 -3.10
N MET A 41 2.09 -26.59 -3.51
CA MET A 41 1.16 -25.84 -2.67
C MET A 41 -0.20 -26.53 -2.47
N CYS A 42 -0.52 -27.61 -3.18
CA CYS A 42 -1.73 -28.41 -2.92
C CYS A 42 -1.56 -29.45 -1.80
N ASP A 43 -0.34 -29.99 -1.61
CA ASP A 43 -0.08 -30.99 -0.56
C ASP A 43 -0.05 -30.40 0.86
N THR A 44 0.20 -29.09 0.97
CA THR A 44 0.05 -28.33 2.22
C THR A 44 -1.15 -27.40 2.06
N LYS A 45 -2.20 -27.53 2.89
CA LYS A 45 -3.34 -26.59 2.89
C LYS A 45 -2.87 -25.20 3.33
N LEU A 46 -2.25 -24.46 2.41
CA LEU A 46 -1.75 -23.13 2.66
C LEU A 46 -2.92 -22.16 2.78
N PRO A 47 -2.82 -21.17 3.68
CA PRO A 47 -3.88 -20.20 3.80
C PRO A 47 -4.05 -19.38 2.51
N ASN A 48 -5.29 -19.34 2.00
CA ASN A 48 -5.64 -18.65 0.75
C ASN A 48 -5.16 -17.18 0.73
N PHE A 49 -5.14 -16.50 1.88
CA PHE A 49 -4.61 -15.14 1.98
C PHE A 49 -3.14 -15.04 1.53
N LEU A 50 -2.26 -15.94 2.01
CA LEU A 50 -0.84 -15.90 1.68
C LEU A 50 -0.59 -16.24 0.21
N VAL A 51 -1.36 -17.18 -0.34
CA VAL A 51 -1.32 -17.53 -1.78
C VAL A 51 -1.71 -16.32 -2.63
N LYS A 52 -2.80 -15.63 -2.28
CA LYS A 52 -3.23 -14.41 -2.99
C LYS A 52 -2.22 -13.28 -2.87
N LEU A 53 -1.64 -13.09 -1.69
CA LEU A 53 -0.61 -12.07 -1.45
C LEU A 53 0.61 -12.29 -2.34
N LYS A 54 1.01 -13.56 -2.49
CA LYS A 54 2.09 -13.96 -3.40
C LYS A 54 1.75 -13.73 -4.88
N SER A 55 0.55 -14.13 -5.30
CA SER A 55 0.07 -13.90 -6.66
C SER A 55 0.07 -12.40 -7.00
N MET A 56 -0.41 -11.57 -6.07
CA MET A 56 -0.49 -10.12 -6.20
C MET A 56 0.87 -9.46 -6.38
N LEU A 57 1.91 -9.99 -5.74
CA LEU A 57 3.27 -9.46 -5.86
C LEU A 57 4.02 -9.94 -7.11
N ASN A 58 3.57 -11.04 -7.70
CA ASN A 58 4.16 -11.59 -8.91
C ASN A 58 3.50 -11.03 -10.18
N ASP A 59 2.40 -10.30 -10.03
CA ASP A 59 1.71 -9.62 -11.12
C ASP A 59 2.47 -8.34 -11.52
N GLN A 60 3.18 -8.41 -12.64
CA GLN A 60 4.00 -7.31 -13.15
C GLN A 60 3.17 -6.07 -13.52
N VAL A 61 1.88 -6.24 -13.87
CA VAL A 61 0.99 -5.12 -14.22
C VAL A 61 0.85 -4.15 -13.05
N ASN A 62 0.78 -4.69 -11.84
CA ASN A 62 0.57 -3.93 -10.61
C ASN A 62 1.87 -3.56 -9.87
N SER A 63 3.04 -3.86 -10.45
CA SER A 63 4.36 -3.66 -9.81
C SER A 63 4.66 -2.22 -9.37
N HIS A 64 4.10 -1.23 -10.07
CA HIS A 64 4.22 0.19 -9.71
C HIS A 64 3.37 0.60 -8.48
N ILE A 65 2.38 -0.23 -8.10
CA ILE A 65 1.49 0.00 -6.94
C ILE A 65 1.94 -0.85 -5.75
N ILE A 66 2.27 -2.12 -6.00
CA ILE A 66 2.72 -3.08 -5.00
C ILE A 66 3.82 -3.97 -5.59
N SER A 67 4.93 -4.11 -4.87
CA SER A 67 6.05 -4.94 -5.33
C SER A 67 6.81 -5.59 -4.19
N TRP A 68 7.66 -6.55 -4.54
CA TRP A 68 8.77 -6.94 -3.68
C TRP A 68 9.77 -5.78 -3.58
N ASN A 69 10.53 -5.73 -2.48
CA ASN A 69 11.81 -5.05 -2.48
C ASN A 69 12.83 -5.80 -3.34
N GLU A 70 13.97 -5.17 -3.66
CA GLU A 70 15.02 -5.76 -4.51
C GLU A 70 15.51 -7.13 -4.02
N LYS A 71 15.56 -7.32 -2.69
CA LYS A 71 16.01 -8.57 -2.06
C LYS A 71 14.92 -9.64 -2.01
N GLY A 72 13.69 -9.34 -2.42
CA GLY A 72 12.55 -10.27 -2.35
C GLY A 72 12.16 -10.66 -0.92
N SER A 73 12.53 -9.89 0.10
CA SER A 73 12.27 -10.19 1.52
C SER A 73 11.14 -9.36 2.13
N LYS A 74 10.68 -8.33 1.41
CA LYS A 74 9.68 -7.39 1.91
C LYS A 74 8.67 -7.05 0.84
N LEU A 75 7.44 -6.77 1.27
CA LEU A 75 6.34 -6.29 0.46
C LEU A 75 6.27 -4.77 0.61
N ILE A 76 6.25 -4.04 -0.50
CA ILE A 76 6.13 -2.58 -0.50
C ILE A 76 4.85 -2.21 -1.21
N ILE A 77 3.99 -1.43 -0.54
CA ILE A 77 2.87 -0.74 -1.15
C ILE A 77 3.33 0.67 -1.43
N HIS A 78 3.54 1.03 -2.69
CA HIS A 78 4.04 2.33 -3.13
C HIS A 78 2.97 3.41 -3.08
N GLN A 79 1.74 3.03 -3.47
CA GLN A 79 0.62 3.94 -3.64
C GLN A 79 -0.63 3.42 -2.93
N THR A 80 -0.76 3.74 -1.64
CA THR A 80 -1.84 3.20 -0.78
C THR A 80 -3.25 3.45 -1.33
N LYS A 81 -3.50 4.58 -2.01
CA LYS A 81 -4.81 4.87 -2.61
C LYS A 81 -5.12 3.91 -3.77
N LEU A 82 -4.24 3.83 -4.77
CA LEU A 82 -4.43 2.93 -5.92
C LEU A 82 -4.45 1.46 -5.50
N PHE A 83 -3.68 1.08 -4.48
CA PHE A 83 -3.73 -0.27 -3.93
C PHE A 83 -5.14 -0.64 -3.46
N LYS A 84 -5.83 0.28 -2.79
CA LYS A 84 -7.19 0.07 -2.28
C LYS A 84 -8.23 -0.02 -3.39
N GLU A 85 -8.13 0.87 -4.38
CA GLU A 85 -9.15 1.06 -5.42
C GLU A 85 -8.98 0.08 -6.58
N ILE A 86 -7.74 -0.27 -6.94
CA ILE A 86 -7.43 -1.04 -8.15
C ILE A 86 -7.00 -2.46 -7.81
N VAL A 87 -6.04 -2.61 -6.89
CA VAL A 87 -5.41 -3.93 -6.65
C VAL A 87 -6.26 -4.80 -5.72
N LEU A 88 -6.68 -4.31 -4.56
CA LEU A 88 -7.45 -5.12 -3.60
C LEU A 88 -8.71 -5.78 -4.19
N PRO A 89 -9.54 -5.09 -5.01
CA PRO A 89 -10.74 -5.69 -5.62
C PRO A 89 -10.45 -6.85 -6.57
N GLN A 90 -9.27 -6.88 -7.22
CA GLN A 90 -8.89 -7.95 -8.14
C GLN A 90 -8.63 -9.27 -7.41
N TYR A 91 -8.17 -9.21 -6.16
CA TYR A 91 -7.72 -10.39 -5.40
C TYR A 91 -8.70 -10.79 -4.28
N PHE A 92 -9.49 -9.86 -3.73
CA PHE A 92 -10.36 -10.11 -2.58
C PHE A 92 -11.82 -9.70 -2.83
N LYS A 93 -12.76 -10.57 -2.44
CA LYS A 93 -14.22 -10.30 -2.57
C LYS A 93 -14.66 -9.05 -1.81
N GLN A 94 -14.00 -8.75 -0.69
CA GLN A 94 -14.24 -7.54 0.12
C GLN A 94 -12.94 -6.72 0.15
N PRO A 95 -12.81 -5.67 -0.69
CA PRO A 95 -11.57 -4.91 -0.85
C PRO A 95 -11.35 -3.87 0.27
N ASN A 96 -11.50 -4.28 1.53
CA ASN A 96 -11.29 -3.39 2.66
C ASN A 96 -9.82 -3.44 3.12
N TYR A 97 -9.15 -2.30 3.11
CA TYR A 97 -7.77 -2.17 3.57
C TYR A 97 -7.57 -2.58 5.03
N SER A 98 -8.53 -2.28 5.91
CA SER A 98 -8.47 -2.71 7.31
C SER A 98 -8.50 -4.24 7.41
N SER A 99 -9.31 -4.91 6.59
CA SER A 99 -9.33 -6.37 6.52
C SER A 99 -8.00 -6.93 6.02
N PHE A 100 -7.40 -6.29 5.02
CA PHE A 100 -6.05 -6.64 4.55
C PHE A 100 -5.00 -6.49 5.67
N GLN A 101 -4.98 -5.35 6.37
CA GLN A 101 -4.06 -5.11 7.49
C GLN A 101 -4.26 -6.12 8.62
N LYS A 102 -5.52 -6.46 8.96
CA LYS A 102 -5.82 -7.50 9.95
C LYS A 102 -5.26 -8.86 9.52
N GLN A 103 -5.38 -9.22 8.25
CA GLN A 103 -4.79 -10.47 7.76
C GLN A 103 -3.26 -10.44 7.83
N MET A 104 -2.62 -9.34 7.39
CA MET A 104 -1.17 -9.16 7.56
C MET A 104 -0.75 -9.37 9.03
N ASN A 105 -1.44 -8.75 9.97
CA ASN A 105 -1.17 -8.89 11.41
C ASN A 105 -1.40 -10.32 11.93
N ASN A 106 -2.46 -11.00 11.47
CA ASN A 106 -2.76 -12.39 11.82
C ASN A 106 -1.67 -13.35 11.37
N TYR A 107 -0.94 -13.03 10.31
CA TYR A 107 0.21 -13.81 9.83
C TYR A 107 1.55 -13.27 10.37
N GLY A 108 1.51 -12.34 11.33
CA GLY A 108 2.70 -11.83 12.00
C GLY A 108 3.56 -10.92 11.13
N PHE A 109 2.99 -10.29 10.10
CA PHE A 109 3.69 -9.23 9.40
C PHE A 109 3.76 -7.99 10.29
N LYS A 110 4.91 -7.31 10.23
CA LYS A 110 5.13 -5.98 10.79
C LYS A 110 5.13 -4.97 9.65
N ASN A 111 4.72 -3.73 9.92
CA ASN A 111 4.71 -2.67 8.93
C ASN A 111 5.54 -1.47 9.37
N ILE A 112 6.16 -0.79 8.40
CA ILE A 112 6.90 0.46 8.58
C ILE A 112 6.34 1.46 7.57
N ARG A 113 5.92 2.62 8.05
CA ARG A 113 5.49 3.72 7.18
C ARG A 113 6.72 4.48 6.69
N ILE A 114 6.97 4.43 5.39
CA ILE A 114 8.10 5.14 4.75
C ILE A 114 7.68 6.57 4.40
N SER A 115 6.46 6.75 3.92
CA SER A 115 5.90 8.05 3.58
C SER A 115 4.38 8.09 3.81
N SER A 116 3.72 9.20 3.45
CA SER A 116 2.27 9.30 3.54
C SER A 116 1.54 8.22 2.72
N ASN A 117 2.11 7.81 1.59
CA ASN A 117 1.52 6.88 0.63
C ASN A 117 2.24 5.52 0.53
N THR A 118 3.45 5.41 1.09
CA THR A 118 4.30 4.22 0.98
C THR A 118 4.42 3.49 2.30
N THR A 119 4.11 2.20 2.31
CA THR A 119 4.24 1.31 3.48
C THR A 119 4.95 0.03 3.11
N GLU A 120 5.90 -0.36 3.95
CA GLU A 120 6.65 -1.61 3.81
C GLU A 120 6.17 -2.62 4.85
N PHE A 121 6.03 -3.89 4.44
CA PHE A 121 5.64 -5.00 5.29
C PHE A 121 6.70 -6.10 5.24
N TYR A 122 6.98 -6.71 6.38
CA TYR A 122 7.97 -7.77 6.49
C TYR A 122 7.57 -8.83 7.52
N ASN A 123 8.06 -10.04 7.30
CA ASN A 123 8.01 -11.17 8.22
C ASN A 123 9.25 -12.02 7.95
N GLU A 124 9.83 -12.62 8.98
CA GLU A 124 11.09 -13.38 8.89
C GLU A 124 11.03 -14.53 7.86
N ASN A 125 9.87 -15.17 7.75
CA ASN A 125 9.63 -16.27 6.82
C ASN A 125 9.02 -15.81 5.49
N TRP A 126 8.79 -14.50 5.32
CA TRP A 126 8.27 -13.93 4.08
C TRP A 126 9.41 -13.59 3.12
N THR A 127 9.49 -14.35 2.04
CA THR A 127 10.47 -14.15 0.97
C THR A 127 9.85 -14.47 -0.38
N SER A 128 10.39 -14.00 -1.50
CA SER A 128 9.98 -14.36 -2.87
C SER A 128 9.99 -15.88 -3.11
N ASP A 129 10.88 -16.61 -2.43
CA ASP A 129 10.89 -18.08 -2.38
C ASP A 129 9.61 -18.63 -1.71
N TYR A 130 8.86 -19.41 -2.48
CA TYR A 130 7.62 -20.06 -2.05
C TYR A 130 7.84 -21.19 -1.05
N ARG A 131 9.04 -21.77 -0.97
CA ARG A 131 9.34 -22.91 -0.07
C ARG A 131 9.32 -22.55 1.43
N LYS A 132 9.30 -21.27 1.77
CA LYS A 132 9.28 -20.78 3.17
C LYS A 132 7.88 -20.36 3.63
N ILE A 133 6.90 -20.33 2.73
CA ILE A 133 5.55 -19.79 3.02
C ILE A 133 4.78 -20.65 4.04
N ASP A 134 5.08 -21.94 4.09
CA ASP A 134 4.52 -22.92 5.02
C ASP A 134 4.91 -22.63 6.47
N LYS A 135 6.05 -21.97 6.70
CA LYS A 135 6.50 -21.51 8.02
C LYS A 135 5.69 -20.31 8.54
N ILE A 136 4.99 -19.59 7.67
CA ILE A 136 4.11 -18.49 8.08
C ILE A 136 2.78 -19.07 8.54
N LYS A 137 2.64 -19.26 9.85
CA LYS A 137 1.40 -19.72 10.46
C LYS A 137 0.51 -18.54 10.84
N ARG A 138 -0.81 -18.73 10.66
CA ARG A 138 -1.78 -17.81 11.23
C ARG A 138 -1.64 -17.90 12.75
N LYS A 139 -1.48 -16.77 13.42
CA LYS A 139 -1.60 -16.68 14.87
C LYS A 139 -2.93 -17.29 15.25
N LYS A 140 -2.91 -18.32 16.10
CA LYS A 140 -4.13 -18.80 16.73
C LYS A 140 -4.73 -17.59 17.44
N LYS A 141 -6.04 -17.38 17.25
CA LYS A 141 -6.77 -16.56 18.21
C LYS A 141 -6.48 -17.25 19.53
N ILE A 142 -5.77 -16.60 20.43
CA ILE A 142 -5.61 -17.12 21.78
C ILE A 142 -7.06 -17.26 22.25
N GLU A 143 -7.54 -18.50 22.43
CA GLU A 143 -8.60 -18.74 23.41
C GLU A 143 -7.96 -18.30 24.70
N LEU A 144 -8.26 -17.05 25.02
CA LEU A 144 -7.78 -16.41 26.20
C LEU A 144 -8.33 -17.23 27.37
N GLU A 145 -7.45 -17.99 28.04
CA GLU A 145 -7.25 -17.59 29.43
C GLU A 145 -7.04 -16.07 29.37
N MET A 146 -8.00 -15.33 29.91
CA MET A 146 -8.12 -13.90 29.83
C MET A 146 -6.90 -13.23 30.43
N ASP A 147 -5.82 -13.15 29.65
CA ASP A 147 -4.71 -12.26 29.91
C ASP A 147 -5.11 -10.88 29.36
N THR A 148 -6.10 -10.31 30.07
CA THR A 148 -6.76 -9.04 29.82
C THR A 148 -5.77 -7.93 29.47
N ASN A 149 -4.59 -7.96 30.06
CA ASN A 149 -3.54 -6.97 29.91
C ASN A 149 -3.05 -6.78 28.47
N THR A 150 -2.91 -7.84 27.67
CA THR A 150 -2.37 -7.71 26.29
C THR A 150 -3.43 -7.17 25.32
N SER A 151 -4.69 -7.61 25.48
CA SER A 151 -5.83 -7.08 24.72
C SER A 151 -6.09 -5.61 25.08
N ILE A 152 -6.08 -5.28 26.38
CA ILE A 152 -6.21 -3.91 26.89
C ILE A 152 -5.06 -3.06 26.36
N LEU A 153 -3.81 -3.53 26.37
CA LEU A 153 -2.68 -2.77 25.85
C LEU A 153 -2.82 -2.44 24.36
N SER A 154 -3.30 -3.40 23.55
CA SER A 154 -3.56 -3.15 22.13
C SER A 154 -4.70 -2.14 21.91
N GLN A 155 -5.76 -2.22 22.71
CA GLN A 155 -6.86 -1.25 22.69
C GLN A 155 -6.41 0.13 23.18
N LEU A 156 -5.55 0.19 24.21
CA LEU A 156 -4.94 1.41 24.73
C LEU A 156 -4.03 2.06 23.69
N MET A 157 -3.24 1.29 22.94
CA MET A 157 -2.42 1.83 21.85
C MET A 157 -3.26 2.42 20.73
N ILE A 158 -4.35 1.75 20.34
CA ILE A 158 -5.31 2.27 19.35
C ILE A 158 -5.99 3.54 19.87
N LEU A 159 -6.48 3.51 21.11
CA LEU A 159 -7.09 4.67 21.77
C LEU A 159 -6.11 5.83 21.88
N LYS A 160 -4.85 5.57 22.22
CA LYS A 160 -3.80 6.59 22.34
C LYS A 160 -3.48 7.21 20.99
N SER A 161 -3.35 6.40 19.95
CA SER A 161 -3.17 6.90 18.59
C SER A 161 -4.36 7.73 18.13
N CYS A 162 -5.58 7.30 18.46
CA CYS A 162 -6.81 8.03 18.13
C CYS A 162 -6.90 9.35 18.90
N GLN A 163 -6.55 9.35 20.19
CA GLN A 163 -6.48 10.54 21.04
C GLN A 163 -5.47 11.55 20.48
N ASN A 164 -4.29 11.09 20.06
CA ASN A 164 -3.28 11.96 19.46
C ASN A 164 -3.80 12.61 18.17
N GLN A 165 -4.45 11.83 17.29
CA GLN A 165 -5.06 12.35 16.08
C GLN A 165 -6.17 13.36 16.37
N LEU A 166 -7.01 13.09 17.38
CA LEU A 166 -8.05 14.03 17.82
C LEU A 166 -7.43 15.33 18.32
N MET A 167 -6.33 15.25 19.05
CA MET A 167 -5.63 16.42 19.60
C MET A 167 -5.01 17.27 18.50
N GLU A 168 -4.40 16.65 17.48
CA GLU A 168 -3.92 17.36 16.29
C GLU A 168 -5.07 18.07 15.56
N ASN A 169 -6.20 17.39 15.38
CA ASN A 169 -7.38 17.97 14.74
C ASN A 169 -7.94 19.16 15.56
N LEU A 170 -7.97 19.06 16.89
CA LEU A 170 -8.40 20.15 17.77
C LEU A 170 -7.45 21.36 17.68
N GLN A 171 -6.15 21.11 17.57
CA GLN A 171 -5.17 22.19 17.36
C GLN A 171 -5.39 22.90 16.02
N ASP A 172 -5.62 22.15 14.95
CA ASP A 172 -5.93 22.72 13.63
C ASP A 172 -7.25 23.52 13.65
N ILE A 173 -8.29 23.02 14.31
CA ILE A 173 -9.56 23.73 14.48
C ILE A 173 -9.35 25.04 15.27
N ASN A 174 -8.62 24.99 16.38
CA ASN A 174 -8.34 26.18 17.20
C ASN A 174 -7.50 27.21 16.43
N TYR A 175 -6.53 26.74 15.64
CA TYR A 175 -5.74 27.61 14.76
C TYR A 175 -6.64 28.31 13.75
N LYS A 176 -7.51 27.55 13.05
CA LYS A 176 -8.47 28.12 12.09
C LYS A 176 -9.46 29.09 12.76
N GLN A 177 -9.95 28.79 13.95
CA GLN A 177 -10.81 29.69 14.73
C GLN A 177 -10.11 31.00 15.09
N THR A 178 -8.81 30.95 15.39
CA THR A 178 -8.01 32.14 15.69
C THR A 178 -7.91 33.03 14.46
N ILE A 179 -7.61 32.46 13.29
CA ILE A 179 -7.54 33.20 12.02
C ILE A 179 -8.89 33.81 11.67
N ILE A 180 -9.99 33.06 11.80
CA ILE A 180 -11.34 33.57 11.53
C ILE A 180 -11.67 34.73 12.48
N SER A 181 -11.37 34.60 13.77
CA SER A 181 -11.58 35.67 14.75
C SER A 181 -10.83 36.94 14.38
N GLN A 182 -9.58 36.82 13.91
CA GLN A 182 -8.79 37.95 13.45
C GLN A 182 -9.42 38.63 12.23
N ILE A 183 -9.86 37.84 11.23
CA ILE A 183 -10.52 38.36 10.03
C ILE A 183 -11.81 39.10 10.39
N ILE A 184 -12.63 38.53 11.29
CA ILE A 184 -13.86 39.17 11.76
C ILE A 184 -13.55 40.50 12.42
N TYR A 185 -12.53 40.57 13.27
CA TYR A 185 -12.09 41.80 13.91
C TYR A 185 -11.67 42.85 12.87
N ASP A 186 -10.84 42.48 11.91
CA ASP A 186 -10.35 43.41 10.88
C ASP A 186 -11.48 43.96 10.01
N LEU A 187 -12.44 43.10 9.65
CA LEU A 187 -13.64 43.50 8.91
C LEU A 187 -14.53 44.44 9.73
N HIS A 188 -14.71 44.15 11.02
CA HIS A 188 -15.46 45.00 11.94
C HIS A 188 -14.84 46.40 12.05
N MET A 189 -13.51 46.47 12.23
CA MET A 189 -12.79 47.76 12.30
C MET A 189 -12.90 48.57 10.99
N LYS A 190 -12.83 47.91 9.84
CA LYS A 190 -13.09 48.57 8.54
C LYS A 190 -14.51 49.09 8.46
N SER A 191 -15.50 48.30 8.87
CA SER A 191 -16.91 48.68 8.87
C SER A 191 -17.15 49.95 9.71
N ILE A 192 -16.56 50.02 10.91
CA ILE A 192 -16.64 51.21 11.76
C ILE A 192 -16.07 52.43 11.04
N LYS A 193 -14.86 52.30 10.47
CA LYS A 193 -14.20 53.41 9.76
C LYS A 193 -15.01 53.91 8.56
N TYR A 194 -15.65 53.01 7.81
CA TYR A 194 -16.53 53.42 6.71
C TYR A 194 -17.78 54.16 7.22
N SER A 195 -18.35 53.73 8.35
CA SER A 195 -19.48 54.41 8.97
C SER A 195 -19.11 55.83 9.44
N GLU A 196 -17.92 56.00 10.02
CA GLU A 196 -17.41 57.32 10.44
C GLU A 196 -17.20 58.26 9.25
N LEU A 197 -16.55 57.78 8.18
CA LEU A 197 -16.34 58.54 6.95
C LEU A 197 -17.66 58.94 6.29
N PHE A 198 -18.65 58.04 6.30
CA PHE A 198 -19.97 58.33 5.76
C PHE A 198 -20.69 59.42 6.55
N GLN A 199 -20.60 59.40 7.89
CA GLN A 199 -21.16 60.48 8.70
C GLN A 199 -20.46 61.81 8.49
N GLN A 200 -19.13 61.82 8.42
CA GLN A 200 -18.39 63.04 8.09
C GLN A 200 -18.80 63.61 6.72
N PHE A 201 -19.05 62.75 5.72
CA PHE A 201 -19.53 63.20 4.42
C PHE A 201 -20.93 63.83 4.50
N LEU A 202 -21.85 63.24 5.26
CA LEU A 202 -23.18 63.81 5.49
C LEU A 202 -23.11 65.16 6.20
N ASP A 203 -22.27 65.28 7.22
CA ASP A 203 -22.09 66.52 7.99
C ASP A 203 -21.49 67.66 7.15
N LEU A 204 -20.72 67.35 6.11
CA LEU A 204 -20.14 68.32 5.18
C LEU A 204 -21.11 68.83 4.09
N GLN A 205 -22.29 68.21 3.95
CA GLN A 205 -23.30 68.59 2.94
C GLN A 205 -24.42 69.49 3.50
N ILE A 206 -24.32 69.94 4.75
CA ILE A 206 -25.19 70.91 5.42
C ILE A 206 -24.49 72.28 5.47
#